data_AF-A0A932MIH1-F1
#
_entry.id   AF-A0A932MIH1-F1
#
_cell.length_a   1.000
_cell.length_b   1.000
_cell.length_c   1.000
_cell.angle_alpha   90.00
_cell.angle_beta   90.00
_cell.angle_gamma   90.00
#
_symmetry.space_group_name_H-M   'P 1'
#
loop_
_entity.id
_entity.type
_entity.pdbx_description
1 polymer ?
#
loop_
_entity_poly.entity_id
_entity_poly.type
_entity_poly.pdbx_seq_one_letter_code
_entity_poly.pdbx_strand_id
1 'polypeptide(L)'
;MKRTIVLALLLAYCHMYGQKGNSMSKVDMITLGAGCFWCVEAVYERIPGVQSVEAGYAGGSTPNPTYEQVCDGTTGHAEVAQLTYDPAKVTLGEILDLFWRAHDPTTLNRQGADVGTQYRSVIFYQSEQQKEIAEKSKKVAQKEFSVPIVTEIKPLEKFYKAENYHQDYYKNNPNAPYCSLVIRPKLKKLKLE
;
A
#
# COMPACT_ATOMS: atom_id res chain seq x y z
N MET A 1 -53.88 15.86 64.15
CA MET A 1 -52.99 14.73 63.77
C MET A 1 -53.04 14.58 62.26
N LYS A 2 -51.93 14.85 61.59
CA LYS A 2 -51.78 14.91 60.13
C LYS A 2 -51.54 13.50 59.58
N ARG A 3 -52.25 13.10 58.52
CA ARG A 3 -51.74 12.13 57.53
C ARG A 3 -52.24 12.52 56.14
N THR A 4 -51.36 13.18 55.41
CA THR A 4 -51.52 13.60 54.03
C THR A 4 -51.13 12.44 53.12
N ILE A 5 -52.02 12.09 52.19
CA ILE A 5 -51.76 11.24 51.02
C ILE A 5 -51.15 12.16 49.95
N VAL A 6 -49.99 11.81 49.39
CA VAL A 6 -49.49 12.40 48.13
C VAL A 6 -49.02 11.28 47.22
N LEU A 7 -49.57 11.33 46.02
CA LEU A 7 -49.36 10.49 44.85
C LEU A 7 -47.93 10.51 44.31
N ALA A 8 -47.53 9.36 43.76
CA ALA A 8 -46.76 9.09 42.55
C ALA A 8 -45.61 10.04 42.15
N LEU A 9 -44.41 9.48 41.96
CA LEU A 9 -43.53 9.85 40.85
C LEU A 9 -42.62 8.66 40.48
N LEU A 10 -42.88 8.13 39.28
CA LEU A 10 -42.08 7.18 38.52
C LEU A 10 -40.67 7.73 38.27
N LEU A 11 -39.63 6.98 38.62
CA LEU A 11 -38.35 7.05 37.92
C LEU A 11 -37.82 5.63 37.75
N ALA A 12 -38.24 5.00 36.65
CA ALA A 12 -37.54 3.86 36.08
C ALA A 12 -36.13 4.35 35.68
N TYR A 13 -35.12 3.92 36.44
CA TYR A 13 -33.72 4.17 36.14
C TYR A 13 -33.32 3.25 34.98
N CYS A 14 -33.68 3.65 33.76
CA CYS A 14 -33.21 3.02 32.54
C CYS A 14 -31.70 3.33 32.44
N HIS A 15 -30.87 2.38 32.85
CA HIS A 15 -29.45 2.36 32.52
C HIS A 15 -29.34 2.27 31.00
N MET A 16 -29.29 3.42 30.33
CA MET A 16 -28.79 3.51 28.97
C MET A 16 -27.28 3.25 29.01
N TYR A 17 -26.90 1.97 29.07
CA TYR A 17 -25.60 1.56 28.55
C TYR A 17 -25.63 1.82 27.05
N GLY A 18 -25.22 3.04 26.67
CA GLY A 18 -24.87 3.35 25.30
C GLY A 18 -23.81 2.35 24.86
N GLN A 19 -24.16 1.49 23.91
CA GLN A 19 -23.17 0.70 23.21
C GLN A 19 -22.21 1.68 22.53
N LYS A 20 -20.99 1.80 23.07
CA LYS A 20 -19.85 2.24 22.27
C LYS A 20 -19.68 1.18 21.19
N GLY A 21 -20.36 1.37 20.06
CA GLY A 21 -20.05 0.66 18.84
C GLY A 21 -18.57 0.89 18.58
N ASN A 22 -17.78 -0.17 18.73
CA ASN A 22 -16.41 -0.18 18.28
C ASN A 22 -16.49 -0.02 16.76
N SER A 23 -16.36 1.21 16.27
CA SER A 23 -16.24 1.49 14.84
C SER A 23 -15.00 0.75 14.37
N MET A 24 -15.16 -0.48 13.86
CA MET A 24 -14.08 -1.15 13.14
C MET A 24 -13.63 -0.17 12.06
N SER A 25 -12.41 0.34 12.19
CA SER A 25 -11.79 1.17 11.16
C SER A 25 -11.86 0.38 9.86
N LYS A 26 -12.62 0.87 8.88
CA LYS A 26 -12.76 0.21 7.60
C LYS A 26 -11.41 0.25 6.90
N VAL A 27 -10.70 -0.88 6.85
CA VAL A 27 -9.43 -0.98 6.14
C VAL A 27 -9.68 -1.14 4.64
N ASP A 28 -8.75 -0.64 3.84
CA ASP A 28 -8.71 -0.85 2.38
C ASP A 28 -7.32 -1.35 1.97
N MET A 29 -7.22 -1.93 0.77
CA MET A 29 -5.97 -2.51 0.27
C MET A 29 -5.64 -2.03 -1.15
N ILE A 30 -4.36 -1.84 -1.43
CA ILE A 30 -3.85 -1.52 -2.77
C ILE A 30 -2.54 -2.25 -3.02
N THR A 31 -2.32 -2.74 -4.23
CA THR A 31 -1.08 -3.46 -4.60
C THR A 31 -0.29 -2.64 -5.61
N LEU A 32 0.96 -2.32 -5.27
CA LEU A 32 1.80 -1.36 -6.01
C LEU A 32 3.13 -2.01 -6.43
N GLY A 33 3.47 -1.93 -7.71
CA GLY A 33 4.79 -2.29 -8.24
C GLY A 33 5.55 -1.04 -8.68
N ALA A 34 6.78 -0.87 -8.21
CA ALA A 34 7.58 0.34 -8.43
C ALA A 34 9.09 0.03 -8.49
N GLY A 35 9.45 -1.11 -9.07
CA GLY A 35 10.80 -1.68 -9.00
C GLY A 35 10.92 -2.71 -7.88
N CYS A 36 12.11 -2.86 -7.31
CA CYS A 36 12.34 -3.80 -6.21
C CYS A 36 11.37 -3.56 -5.04
N PHE A 37 10.65 -4.60 -4.63
CA PHE A 37 9.62 -4.50 -3.60
C PHE A 37 10.17 -4.11 -2.21
N TRP A 38 11.46 -4.31 -1.91
CA TRP A 38 12.09 -3.90 -0.65
C TRP A 38 12.12 -2.38 -0.53
N CYS A 39 12.29 -1.68 -1.65
CA CYS A 39 12.20 -0.24 -1.68
C CYS A 39 10.78 0.24 -1.38
N VAL A 40 9.78 -0.45 -1.94
CA VAL A 40 8.36 -0.09 -1.81
C VAL A 40 7.89 -0.33 -0.38
N GLU A 41 8.21 -1.49 0.18
CA GLU A 41 7.97 -1.85 1.57
C GLU A 41 8.56 -0.80 2.52
N ALA A 42 9.86 -0.51 2.41
CA ALA A 42 10.53 0.44 3.27
C ALA A 42 9.93 1.85 3.21
N VAL A 43 9.43 2.29 2.04
CA VAL A 43 8.75 3.57 1.89
C VAL A 43 7.41 3.57 2.62
N TYR A 44 6.57 2.55 2.40
CA TYR A 44 5.19 2.58 2.89
C TYR A 44 5.02 2.15 4.35
N GLU A 45 5.93 1.36 4.91
CA GLU A 45 5.98 1.04 6.35
C GLU A 45 6.09 2.30 7.24
N ARG A 46 6.54 3.42 6.67
CA ARG A 46 6.76 4.68 7.38
C ARG A 46 5.60 5.66 7.29
N ILE A 47 4.51 5.29 6.61
CA ILE A 47 3.41 6.20 6.33
C ILE A 47 2.32 6.06 7.38
N PRO A 48 2.04 7.10 8.18
CA PRO A 48 0.94 7.06 9.15
C PRO A 48 -0.38 6.70 8.46
N GLY A 49 -1.07 5.70 9.00
CA GLY A 49 -2.31 5.17 8.42
C GLY A 49 -2.13 3.92 7.57
N VAL A 50 -0.92 3.63 7.07
CA VAL A 50 -0.58 2.31 6.55
C VAL A 50 -0.38 1.37 7.74
N GLN A 51 -1.11 0.26 7.74
CA GLN A 51 -1.16 -0.71 8.85
C GLN A 51 -0.23 -1.90 8.61
N SER A 52 -0.12 -2.35 7.36
CA SER A 52 0.80 -3.41 6.95
C SER A 52 1.23 -3.22 5.51
N VAL A 53 2.43 -3.69 5.20
CA VAL A 53 2.96 -3.79 3.84
C VAL A 53 3.52 -5.19 3.66
N GLU A 54 3.12 -5.89 2.61
CA GLU A 54 3.61 -7.24 2.31
C GLU A 54 4.24 -7.27 0.93
N ALA A 55 5.50 -7.68 0.84
CA ALA A 55 6.19 -7.93 -0.42
C ALA A 55 5.61 -9.19 -1.10
N GLY A 56 5.46 -9.15 -2.42
CA GLY A 56 4.92 -10.27 -3.18
C GLY A 56 4.98 -10.12 -4.69
N TYR A 57 4.26 -11.01 -5.36
CA TYR A 57 4.25 -11.18 -6.81
C TYR A 57 2.81 -11.07 -7.34
N ALA A 58 2.59 -10.30 -8.41
CA ALA A 58 1.24 -10.12 -8.99
C ALA A 58 1.27 -9.82 -10.50
N GLY A 59 0.14 -10.08 -11.17
CA GLY A 59 -0.06 -9.76 -12.59
C GLY A 59 0.71 -10.62 -13.60
N GLY A 60 1.16 -11.80 -13.19
CA GLY A 60 1.73 -12.83 -14.04
C GLY A 60 0.81 -14.05 -14.17
N SER A 61 1.26 -15.07 -14.90
CA SER A 61 0.48 -16.25 -15.23
C SER A 61 0.84 -17.50 -14.42
N THR A 62 2.00 -17.51 -13.75
CA THR A 62 2.49 -18.69 -13.03
C THR A 62 1.88 -18.77 -11.63
N PRO A 63 1.12 -19.83 -11.28
CA PRO A 63 0.57 -19.94 -9.95
C PRO A 63 1.64 -20.28 -8.92
N ASN A 64 1.57 -19.64 -7.75
CA ASN A 64 2.49 -19.83 -6.61
C ASN A 64 3.97 -19.70 -7.03
N PRO A 65 4.37 -18.58 -7.65
CA PRO A 65 5.73 -18.41 -8.14
C PRO A 65 6.72 -18.29 -6.97
N THR A 66 7.93 -18.81 -7.15
CA THR A 66 9.07 -18.52 -6.25
C THR A 66 9.82 -17.28 -6.72
N TYR A 67 10.63 -16.70 -5.83
CA TYR A 67 11.51 -15.57 -6.19
C TYR A 67 12.38 -15.87 -7.41
N GLU A 68 12.97 -17.06 -7.49
CA GLU A 68 13.83 -17.46 -8.60
C GLU A 68 13.07 -17.47 -9.93
N GLN A 69 11.86 -18.04 -9.93
CA GLN A 69 11.02 -18.06 -11.13
C GLN A 69 10.64 -16.64 -11.60
N VAL A 70 10.38 -15.73 -10.66
CA VAL A 70 10.10 -14.32 -10.97
C VAL A 70 11.35 -13.62 -11.51
N CYS A 71 12.52 -13.87 -10.91
CA CYS A 71 13.80 -13.32 -11.35
C CYS A 71 14.20 -13.77 -12.76
N ASP A 72 13.86 -15.01 -13.12
CA ASP A 72 14.07 -15.54 -14.47
C ASP A 72 13.20 -14.82 -15.53
N GLY A 73 12.25 -13.99 -15.13
CA GLY A 73 11.46 -13.11 -16.00
C GLY A 73 10.39 -13.83 -16.83
N THR A 74 10.20 -15.13 -16.65
CA THR A 74 9.30 -15.97 -17.47
C THR A 74 7.87 -16.03 -16.95
N THR A 75 7.63 -15.65 -15.69
CA THR A 75 6.32 -15.80 -15.04
C THR A 75 5.33 -14.67 -15.35
N GLY A 76 5.83 -13.53 -15.85
CA GLY A 76 5.05 -12.31 -16.06
C GLY A 76 4.71 -11.52 -14.78
N HIS A 77 5.06 -12.04 -13.60
CA HIS A 77 4.79 -11.33 -12.35
C HIS A 77 5.63 -10.06 -12.23
N ALA A 78 5.03 -9.02 -11.62
CA ALA A 78 5.76 -7.90 -11.05
C ALA A 78 6.11 -8.22 -9.59
N GLU A 79 7.28 -7.78 -9.14
CA GLU A 79 7.51 -7.50 -7.72
C GLU A 79 6.59 -6.33 -7.30
N VAL A 80 5.83 -6.56 -6.25
CA VAL A 80 4.84 -5.62 -5.74
C VAL A 80 4.83 -5.61 -4.21
N ALA A 81 4.29 -4.55 -3.64
CA ALA A 81 3.90 -4.48 -2.23
C ALA A 81 2.37 -4.36 -2.14
N GLN A 82 1.73 -5.20 -1.34
CA GLN A 82 0.32 -5.05 -0.97
C GLN A 82 0.24 -4.27 0.35
N LEU A 83 -0.40 -3.11 0.30
CA LEU A 83 -0.59 -2.23 1.45
C LEU A 83 -1.99 -2.44 2.01
N THR A 84 -2.10 -2.62 3.32
CA THR A 84 -3.35 -2.45 4.07
C THR A 84 -3.31 -1.12 4.77
N TYR A 85 -4.31 -0.27 4.60
CA TYR A 85 -4.32 1.08 5.14
C TYR A 85 -5.70 1.47 5.70
N ASP A 86 -5.71 2.45 6.60
CA ASP A 86 -6.89 3.09 7.16
C ASP A 86 -7.24 4.35 6.33
N PRO A 87 -8.29 4.33 5.49
CA PRO A 87 -8.70 5.46 4.67
C PRO A 87 -9.12 6.69 5.49
N ALA A 88 -9.38 6.55 6.80
CA ALA A 88 -9.63 7.69 7.68
C ALA A 88 -8.34 8.41 8.11
N LYS A 89 -7.17 7.78 7.92
CA LYS A 89 -5.84 8.33 8.30
C LYS A 89 -5.00 8.70 7.09
N VAL A 90 -5.08 7.92 6.01
CA VAL A 90 -4.37 8.18 4.76
C VAL A 90 -5.26 7.79 3.59
N THR A 91 -5.43 8.69 2.64
CA THR A 91 -6.23 8.46 1.45
C THR A 91 -5.43 7.71 0.38
N LEU A 92 -6.11 7.01 -0.52
CA LEU A 92 -5.46 6.42 -1.70
C LEU A 92 -4.75 7.49 -2.55
N GLY A 93 -5.30 8.71 -2.63
CA GLY A 93 -4.66 9.82 -3.35
C GLY A 93 -3.29 10.18 -2.78
N GLU A 94 -3.15 10.21 -1.45
CA GLU A 94 -1.87 10.47 -0.77
C GLU A 94 -0.88 9.32 -0.94
N ILE A 95 -1.36 8.07 -0.84
CA ILE A 95 -0.56 6.88 -1.15
C ILE A 95 0.01 6.97 -2.57
N LEU A 96 -0.82 7.37 -3.54
CA LEU A 96 -0.41 7.46 -4.93
C LEU A 96 0.48 8.69 -5.22
N ASP A 97 0.26 9.84 -4.56
CA ASP A 97 1.22 10.97 -4.64
C ASP A 97 2.64 10.52 -4.30
N LEU A 98 2.78 9.77 -3.20
CA LEU A 98 4.05 9.20 -2.80
C LEU A 98 4.56 8.16 -3.80
N PHE A 99 3.68 7.32 -4.36
CA PHE A 99 4.04 6.32 -5.38
C PHE A 99 4.77 6.98 -6.56
N TRP A 100 4.20 8.07 -7.10
CA TRP A 100 4.76 8.80 -8.24
C TRP A 100 6.12 9.44 -7.95
N ARG A 101 6.38 9.79 -6.68
CA ARG A 101 7.63 10.43 -6.24
C ARG A 101 8.70 9.42 -5.82
N ALA A 102 8.30 8.20 -5.47
CA ALA A 102 9.17 7.17 -4.90
C ALA A 102 10.01 6.41 -5.95
N HIS A 103 9.62 6.46 -7.23
CA HIS A 103 10.29 5.73 -8.30
C HIS A 103 10.21 6.53 -9.61
N ASP A 104 10.95 6.13 -10.65
CA ASP A 104 10.76 6.65 -12.01
C ASP A 104 9.64 5.86 -12.71
N PRO A 105 8.46 6.46 -12.96
CA PRO A 105 7.32 5.79 -13.58
C PRO A 105 7.35 5.86 -15.13
N THR A 106 8.43 6.38 -15.72
CA THR A 106 8.59 6.55 -17.17
C THR A 106 9.48 5.47 -17.81
N THR A 107 10.16 4.67 -16.99
CA THR A 107 11.03 3.58 -17.46
C THR A 107 10.27 2.27 -17.62
N LEU A 108 10.11 1.81 -18.87
CA LEU A 108 9.44 0.55 -19.16
C LEU A 108 10.29 -0.64 -18.66
N ASN A 109 9.69 -1.52 -17.85
CA ASN A 109 10.29 -2.76 -17.35
C ASN A 109 11.68 -2.55 -16.70
N ARG A 110 11.83 -1.48 -15.93
CA ARG A 110 13.08 -1.11 -15.26
C ARG A 110 12.81 -0.15 -14.11
N GLN A 111 13.61 -0.24 -13.06
CA GLN A 111 13.77 0.83 -12.07
C GLN A 111 15.24 0.99 -11.68
N GLY A 112 15.84 2.13 -12.04
CA GLY A 112 17.27 2.33 -11.83
C GLY A 112 18.11 1.23 -12.50
N ALA A 113 18.92 0.53 -11.70
CA ALA A 113 19.76 -0.58 -12.16
C ALA A 113 19.00 -1.93 -12.25
N ASP A 114 17.79 -2.02 -11.69
CA ASP A 114 16.99 -3.24 -11.69
C ASP A 114 16.21 -3.33 -13.01
N VAL A 115 16.56 -4.29 -13.87
CA VAL A 115 16.03 -4.41 -15.24
C VAL A 115 15.26 -5.71 -15.41
N GLY A 116 14.03 -5.61 -15.92
CA GLY A 116 13.17 -6.76 -16.18
C GLY A 116 11.70 -6.44 -15.95
N THR A 117 10.82 -7.28 -16.49
CA THR A 117 9.35 -7.13 -16.40
C THR A 117 8.87 -7.20 -14.95
N GLN A 118 9.61 -7.87 -14.07
CA GLN A 118 9.33 -7.92 -12.64
C GLN A 118 9.47 -6.55 -11.96
N TYR A 119 10.26 -5.64 -12.52
CA TYR A 119 10.50 -4.30 -11.95
C TYR A 119 9.63 -3.21 -12.60
N ARG A 120 8.62 -3.59 -13.38
CA ARG A 120 7.72 -2.63 -14.05
C ARG A 120 6.91 -1.82 -13.03
N SER A 121 6.60 -0.59 -13.40
CA SER A 121 5.67 0.25 -12.66
C SER A 121 4.22 -0.20 -12.91
N VAL A 122 3.47 -0.50 -11.85
CA VAL A 122 2.07 -0.96 -11.94
C VAL A 122 1.27 -0.62 -10.68
N ILE A 123 0.00 -0.26 -10.86
CA ILE A 123 -1.01 -0.11 -9.81
C ILE A 123 -2.08 -1.18 -10.07
N PHE A 124 -2.19 -2.14 -9.16
CA PHE A 124 -3.25 -3.15 -9.19
C PHE A 124 -4.41 -2.74 -8.30
N TYR A 125 -5.53 -2.34 -8.92
CA TYR A 125 -6.73 -1.88 -8.22
C TYR A 125 -7.67 -3.04 -7.86
N GLN A 126 -8.45 -2.88 -6.79
CA GLN A 126 -9.42 -3.86 -6.29
C GLN A 126 -10.87 -3.41 -6.43
N SER A 127 -11.10 -2.16 -6.88
CA SER A 127 -12.44 -1.63 -7.20
C SER A 127 -12.38 -0.56 -8.28
N GLU A 128 -13.51 -0.29 -8.93
CA GLU A 128 -13.60 0.79 -9.93
C GLU A 128 -13.30 2.17 -9.31
N GLN A 129 -13.67 2.40 -8.04
CA GLN A 129 -13.30 3.64 -7.34
C GLN A 129 -11.77 3.81 -7.25
N GLN A 130 -11.04 2.74 -6.93
CA GLN A 130 -9.57 2.78 -6.89
C GLN A 130 -8.98 3.02 -8.28
N LYS A 131 -9.54 2.41 -9.32
CA LYS A 131 -9.15 2.64 -10.71
C LYS A 131 -9.31 4.11 -11.10
N GLU A 132 -10.46 4.72 -10.83
CA GLU A 132 -10.72 6.13 -11.12
C GLU A 132 -9.72 7.05 -10.39
N ILE A 133 -9.45 6.78 -9.11
CA ILE A 133 -8.45 7.53 -8.33
C ILE A 133 -7.06 7.35 -8.93
N ALA A 134 -6.68 6.13 -9.30
CA ALA A 134 -5.39 5.83 -9.91
C ALA A 134 -5.20 6.55 -11.25
N GLU A 135 -6.19 6.48 -12.15
CA GLU A 135 -6.16 7.16 -13.44
C GLU A 135 -6.11 8.68 -13.29
N LYS A 136 -6.88 9.25 -12.35
CA LYS A 136 -6.83 10.68 -12.04
C LYS A 136 -5.46 11.07 -11.49
N SER A 137 -4.89 10.29 -10.56
CA SER A 137 -3.57 10.55 -9.98
C SER A 137 -2.47 10.49 -11.05
N LYS A 138 -2.52 9.53 -11.97
CA LYS A 138 -1.59 9.41 -13.10
C LYS A 138 -1.64 10.65 -14.01
N LYS A 139 -2.85 11.16 -14.33
CA LYS A 139 -3.02 12.39 -15.11
C LYS A 139 -2.43 13.62 -14.42
N VAL A 140 -2.54 13.70 -13.09
CA VAL A 140 -1.94 14.79 -12.30
C VAL A 140 -0.42 14.66 -12.29
N ALA A 141 0.09 13.46 -11.95
CA ALA A 141 1.52 13.18 -11.88
C ALA A 141 2.23 13.40 -13.21
N GLN A 142 1.60 13.08 -14.33
CA GLN A 142 2.18 13.27 -15.68
C GLN A 142 2.70 14.70 -15.92
N LYS A 143 2.14 15.71 -15.25
CA LYS A 143 2.58 17.11 -15.38
C LYS A 143 4.00 17.34 -14.85
N GLU A 144 4.46 16.48 -13.94
CA GLU A 144 5.81 16.53 -13.35
C GLU A 144 6.85 15.77 -14.20
N PHE A 145 6.42 15.04 -15.23
CA PHE A 145 7.30 14.24 -16.09
C PHE A 145 7.24 14.69 -17.55
N SER A 146 8.40 15.00 -18.12
CA SER A 146 8.53 15.35 -19.54
C SER A 146 8.36 14.16 -20.49
N VAL A 147 8.46 12.94 -19.95
CA VAL A 147 8.29 11.68 -20.67
C VAL A 147 6.97 11.03 -20.23
N PRO A 148 6.23 10.35 -21.13
CA PRO A 148 5.00 9.66 -20.76
C PRO A 148 5.19 8.64 -19.64
N ILE A 149 4.28 8.65 -18.67
CA ILE A 149 4.20 7.65 -17.61
C ILE A 149 3.74 6.32 -18.20
N VAL A 150 4.58 5.29 -18.07
CA VAL A 150 4.33 3.94 -18.59
C VAL A 150 3.66 3.02 -17.56
N THR A 151 3.41 3.50 -16.34
CA THR A 151 2.74 2.72 -15.28
C THR A 151 1.44 2.10 -15.75
N GLU A 152 1.33 0.78 -15.56
CA GLU A 152 0.10 0.03 -15.81
C GLU A 152 -0.93 0.30 -14.71
N ILE A 153 -2.21 0.39 -15.05
CA ILE A 153 -3.32 0.41 -14.09
C ILE A 153 -4.23 -0.75 -14.46
N LYS A 154 -4.26 -1.80 -13.65
CA LYS A 154 -4.91 -3.08 -13.97
C LYS A 154 -5.67 -3.63 -12.76
N PRO A 155 -6.71 -4.44 -12.95
CA PRO A 155 -7.34 -5.12 -11.83
C PRO A 155 -6.36 -6.09 -11.17
N LEU A 156 -6.41 -6.22 -9.84
CA LEU A 156 -5.69 -7.27 -9.13
C LEU A 156 -6.43 -8.59 -9.32
N GLU A 157 -5.84 -9.52 -10.06
CA GLU A 157 -6.38 -10.89 -10.18
C GLU A 157 -6.00 -11.74 -8.97
N LYS A 158 -4.70 -11.80 -8.66
CA LYS A 158 -4.16 -12.53 -7.52
C LYS A 158 -2.84 -11.95 -7.05
N PHE A 159 -2.67 -11.96 -5.73
CA PHE A 159 -1.42 -11.63 -5.05
C PHE A 159 -0.82 -12.91 -4.45
N TYR A 160 0.47 -13.11 -4.66
CA TYR A 160 1.25 -14.18 -4.05
C TYR A 160 2.27 -13.54 -3.11
N LYS A 161 2.10 -13.74 -1.81
CA LYS A 161 3.06 -13.24 -0.82
C LYS A 161 4.43 -13.86 -1.09
N ALA A 162 5.47 -13.02 -1.10
CA ALA A 162 6.85 -13.47 -1.24
C ALA A 162 7.33 -14.19 0.03
N GLU A 163 8.41 -14.92 -0.11
CA GLU A 163 9.06 -15.66 0.95
C GLU A 163 9.40 -14.77 2.16
N ASN A 164 9.36 -15.33 3.37
CA ASN A 164 9.51 -14.54 4.61
C ASN A 164 10.82 -13.75 4.69
N TYR A 165 11.88 -14.19 4.01
CA TYR A 165 13.17 -13.48 4.00
C TYR A 165 13.13 -12.19 3.16
N HIS A 166 12.10 -11.98 2.34
CA HIS A 166 11.87 -10.72 1.63
C HIS A 166 11.05 -9.71 2.42
N GLN A 167 10.36 -10.13 3.48
CA GLN A 167 9.52 -9.26 4.30
C GLN A 167 10.37 -8.47 5.31
N ASP A 168 10.00 -7.22 5.57
CA ASP A 168 10.74 -6.28 6.41
C ASP A 168 12.24 -6.18 6.02
N TYR A 169 12.59 -6.34 4.73
CA TYR A 169 13.99 -6.60 4.33
C TYR A 169 14.92 -5.45 4.75
N TYR A 170 14.51 -4.20 4.55
CA TYR A 170 15.32 -3.04 4.92
C TYR A 170 15.59 -2.96 6.43
N LYS A 171 14.56 -3.25 7.22
CA LYS A 171 14.61 -3.23 8.69
C LYS A 171 15.48 -4.36 9.24
N ASN A 172 15.41 -5.54 8.63
CA ASN A 172 16.18 -6.70 9.04
C ASN A 172 17.63 -6.68 8.53
N ASN A 173 17.90 -5.95 7.44
CA ASN A 173 19.21 -5.91 6.77
C ASN A 173 19.70 -4.48 6.49
N PRO A 174 19.72 -3.56 7.47
CA PRO A 174 19.97 -2.13 7.21
C PRO A 174 21.37 -1.84 6.65
N ASN A 175 22.33 -2.75 6.86
CA ASN A 175 23.71 -2.64 6.39
C ASN A 175 23.97 -3.37 5.06
N ALA A 176 22.97 -4.04 4.48
CA ALA A 176 23.14 -4.65 3.17
C ALA A 176 23.51 -3.58 2.12
N PRO A 177 24.36 -3.90 1.13
CA PRO A 177 24.77 -2.94 0.11
C PRO A 177 23.58 -2.31 -0.61
N TYR A 178 22.57 -3.11 -0.99
CA TYR A 178 21.36 -2.62 -1.64
C TYR A 178 20.60 -1.61 -0.75
N CYS A 179 20.46 -1.91 0.55
CA CYS A 179 19.85 -1.01 1.52
C CYS A 179 20.60 0.33 1.62
N SER A 180 21.93 0.30 1.65
CA SER A 180 22.75 1.50 1.82
C SER A 180 22.86 2.35 0.54
N LEU A 181 22.87 1.71 -0.64
CA LEU A 181 23.09 2.37 -1.92
C LEU A 181 21.79 2.74 -2.65
N VAL A 182 20.68 2.06 -2.38
CA VAL A 182 19.41 2.25 -3.10
C VAL A 182 18.29 2.69 -2.16
N ILE A 183 18.00 1.93 -1.11
CA ILE A 183 16.84 2.19 -0.23
C ILE A 183 17.06 3.45 0.60
N ARG A 184 18.16 3.54 1.35
CA ARG A 184 18.43 4.68 2.25
C ARG A 184 18.48 6.03 1.50
N PRO A 185 19.16 6.18 0.34
CA PRO A 185 19.11 7.43 -0.42
C PRO A 185 17.68 7.81 -0.87
N LYS A 186 16.88 6.81 -1.25
CA LYS A 186 15.46 7.01 -1.60
C LYS A 186 14.64 7.52 -0.42
N LEU A 187 14.78 6.89 0.76
CA LEU A 187 14.09 7.34 1.98
C LEU A 187 14.47 8.77 2.37
N LYS A 188 15.77 9.12 2.31
CA LYS A 188 16.24 10.49 2.56
C LYS A 188 15.66 11.51 1.59
N LYS A 189 15.63 11.18 0.28
CA LYS A 189 14.99 12.03 -0.75
C LYS A 189 13.52 12.29 -0.44
N LEU A 190 12.83 11.29 0.10
CA LEU A 190 11.42 11.36 0.48
C LEU A 190 11.18 11.93 1.89
N LYS A 191 12.25 12.24 2.65
CA LYS A 191 12.20 12.68 4.06
C LYS A 191 11.52 11.67 4.98
N LEU A 192 11.75 10.39 4.73
CA LEU A 192 11.29 9.26 5.52
C LEU A 192 12.40 8.67 6.41
N GLU A 193 13.60 9.26 6.35
CA GLU A 193 14.77 8.99 7.20
C GLU A 193 15.60 10.27 7.36
#